data_AF-A0A3Q2FXJ3-F1
#
_entry.id   AF-A0A3Q2FXJ3-F1
#
_cell.length_a   1.000
_cell.length_b   1.000
_cell.length_c   1.000
_cell.angle_alpha   90.00
_cell.angle_beta   90.00
_cell.angle_gamma   90.00
#
_symmetry.space_group_name_H-M   'P 1'
#
loop_
_entity.id
_entity.type
_entity.pdbx_description
1 polymer ?
#
loop_
_entity_poly.entity_id
_entity_poly.type
_entity_poly.pdbx_seq_one_letter_code
_entity_poly.pdbx_strand_id
1 'polypeptide(L)'
;MPGGSEFKINPKFAQKYDKYRQKEELQKLKDRFGDRGDDSDSNSSESSSDDSEVELDPAVERDFYRTLSLLKKRDPKIYEKDAKFYSEDASQDEETPSTSKQARVKPMYLKDYERKVILEKEGKYEDDEDSDDEEAAKRRERAASPSYIQEQKEIKESFRKLVQDSDDEGGEEGGASELLTRRIKTQAEKVRKLSLLSGGLTFCRWITETRFPVF
;
A
#
# COMPACT_ATOMS: atom_id res chain seq x y z
N MET A 1 -3.30 38.57 17.53
CA MET A 1 -3.42 37.10 17.51
C MET A 1 -2.60 36.56 16.35
N PRO A 2 -1.32 36.16 16.52
CA PRO A 2 -0.61 35.44 15.48
C PRO A 2 -0.26 34.02 15.94
N GLY A 3 -0.76 33.03 15.23
CA GLY A 3 -0.50 31.63 15.50
C GLY A 3 -0.93 30.76 14.32
N GLY A 4 -0.53 31.15 13.11
CA GLY A 4 -0.66 30.29 11.94
C GLY A 4 0.40 29.22 12.01
N SER A 5 0.09 28.09 12.64
CA SER A 5 0.92 26.89 12.54
C SER A 5 0.86 26.39 11.10
N GLU A 6 1.98 26.47 10.38
CA GLU A 6 2.12 25.84 9.06
C GLU A 6 2.01 24.32 9.22
N PHE A 7 0.84 23.78 8.90
CA PHE A 7 0.62 22.34 8.89
C PHE A 7 1.40 21.71 7.74
N LYS A 8 2.44 20.92 8.07
CA LYS A 8 3.18 20.11 7.10
C LYS A 8 2.41 18.82 6.83
N ILE A 9 1.86 18.70 5.62
CA ILE A 9 1.19 17.50 5.15
C ILE A 9 2.26 16.45 4.80
N ASN A 10 2.06 15.20 5.24
CA ASN A 10 2.94 14.10 4.87
C ASN A 10 2.49 13.51 3.51
N PRO A 11 3.22 13.76 2.41
CA PRO A 11 2.81 13.32 1.08
C PRO A 11 2.82 11.79 0.95
N LYS A 12 3.73 11.10 1.66
CA LYS A 12 3.80 9.64 1.63
C LYS A 12 2.56 8.99 2.27
N PHE A 13 1.99 9.63 3.28
CA PHE A 13 0.76 9.16 3.91
C PHE A 13 -0.45 9.42 3.02
N ALA A 14 -0.55 10.60 2.41
CA ALA A 14 -1.64 10.93 1.47
C ALA A 14 -1.73 9.90 0.33
N GLN A 15 -0.61 9.60 -0.33
CA GLN A 15 -0.59 8.60 -1.40
C GLN A 15 -1.01 7.20 -0.95
N LYS A 16 -0.62 6.78 0.26
CA LYS A 16 -1.05 5.48 0.82
C LYS A 16 -2.53 5.48 1.15
N TYR A 17 -3.04 6.59 1.67
CA TYR A 17 -4.45 6.75 2.00
C TYR A 17 -5.32 6.70 0.74
N ASP A 18 -4.92 7.38 -0.32
CA ASP A 18 -5.64 7.38 -1.61
C ASP A 18 -5.68 5.97 -2.20
N LYS A 19 -4.55 5.26 -2.21
CA LYS A 19 -4.49 3.85 -2.66
C LYS A 19 -5.38 2.92 -1.82
N TYR A 20 -5.41 3.10 -0.50
CA TYR A 20 -6.25 2.31 0.39
C TYR A 20 -7.75 2.57 0.11
N ARG A 21 -8.14 3.83 -0.06
CA ARG A 21 -9.53 4.20 -0.38
C ARG A 21 -9.98 3.67 -1.72
N GLN A 22 -9.12 3.75 -2.75
CA GLN A 22 -9.40 3.18 -4.07
C GLN A 22 -9.63 1.66 -3.98
N LYS A 23 -8.81 0.93 -3.22
CA LYS A 23 -8.99 -0.51 -3.01
C LYS A 23 -10.29 -0.84 -2.28
N GLU A 24 -10.64 -0.06 -1.26
CA GLU A 24 -11.89 -0.22 -0.51
C GLU A 24 -13.13 -0.02 -1.42
N GLU A 25 -13.08 0.99 -2.29
CA GLU A 25 -14.15 1.26 -3.26
C GLU A 25 -14.26 0.17 -4.32
N LEU A 26 -13.13 -0.30 -4.83
CA LEU A 26 -13.07 -1.42 -5.76
C LEU A 26 -13.65 -2.69 -5.13
N GLN A 27 -13.30 -2.99 -3.87
CA GLN A 27 -13.87 -4.11 -3.15
C GLN A 27 -15.38 -3.96 -2.97
N LYS A 28 -15.87 -2.78 -2.58
CA LYS A 28 -17.32 -2.52 -2.49
C LYS A 28 -18.03 -2.69 -3.83
N LEU A 29 -17.41 -2.31 -4.94
CA LEU A 29 -17.94 -2.52 -6.28
C LEU A 29 -18.00 -4.02 -6.60
N LYS A 30 -16.95 -4.78 -6.30
CA LYS A 30 -16.92 -6.24 -6.45
C LYS A 30 -17.98 -6.94 -5.60
N ASP A 31 -18.13 -6.53 -4.35
CA ASP A 31 -19.13 -7.10 -3.45
C ASP A 31 -20.57 -6.79 -3.92
N ARG A 32 -20.80 -5.63 -4.56
CA ARG A 32 -22.12 -5.20 -5.05
C ARG A 32 -22.49 -5.74 -6.42
N PHE A 33 -21.54 -5.81 -7.34
CA PHE A 33 -21.78 -6.15 -8.75
C PHE A 33 -21.24 -7.53 -9.13
N GLY A 34 -20.59 -8.23 -8.19
CA GLY A 34 -19.89 -9.48 -8.42
C GLY A 34 -18.52 -9.27 -9.07
N ASP A 35 -17.61 -10.23 -8.87
CA ASP A 35 -16.32 -10.26 -9.54
C ASP A 35 -16.53 -10.72 -11.00
N ARG A 36 -16.89 -9.79 -11.89
CA ARG A 36 -17.06 -10.05 -13.34
C ARG A 36 -15.73 -10.20 -14.08
N GLY A 37 -14.67 -10.64 -13.39
CA GLY A 37 -13.27 -10.46 -13.78
C GLY A 37 -12.47 -11.73 -14.03
N ASP A 38 -13.11 -12.88 -14.26
CA ASP A 38 -12.40 -14.13 -14.61
C ASP A 38 -13.17 -15.00 -15.63
N ASP A 39 -14.50 -15.00 -15.60
CA ASP A 39 -15.28 -15.74 -16.60
C ASP A 39 -15.66 -14.87 -17.81
N SER A 40 -14.97 -15.12 -18.92
CA SER A 40 -15.46 -14.81 -20.26
C SER A 40 -16.89 -15.33 -20.42
N ASP A 41 -17.83 -14.38 -20.58
CA ASP A 41 -19.13 -14.48 -21.26
C ASP A 41 -20.29 -13.95 -20.40
N SER A 42 -20.46 -12.63 -20.37
CA SER A 42 -21.79 -12.06 -20.19
C SER A 42 -21.89 -10.64 -20.72
N ASN A 43 -22.40 -10.55 -21.95
CA ASN A 43 -23.22 -9.40 -22.37
C ASN A 43 -24.27 -9.14 -21.27
N SER A 44 -24.19 -8.01 -20.59
CA SER A 44 -25.28 -7.53 -19.76
C SER A 44 -25.35 -6.01 -19.85
N SER A 45 -26.20 -5.63 -20.78
CA SER A 45 -26.69 -4.31 -21.14
C SER A 45 -27.32 -3.53 -19.98
N GLU A 46 -27.43 -2.22 -20.24
CA GLU A 46 -28.28 -1.17 -19.66
C GLU A 46 -27.84 -0.49 -18.36
N SER A 47 -27.75 0.84 -18.26
CA SER A 47 -28.31 1.92 -19.09
C SER A 47 -27.71 3.28 -18.67
N SER A 48 -27.32 4.14 -19.62
CA SER A 48 -27.74 5.57 -19.70
C SER A 48 -26.88 6.38 -20.69
N SER A 49 -27.28 6.41 -21.96
CA SER A 49 -27.75 7.63 -22.62
C SER A 49 -28.09 7.29 -24.06
N ASP A 50 -29.34 7.54 -24.41
CA ASP A 50 -29.89 7.54 -25.77
C ASP A 50 -29.17 8.60 -26.61
N ASP A 51 -28.03 8.23 -27.20
CA ASP A 51 -27.54 8.80 -28.44
C ASP A 51 -26.98 7.62 -29.23
N SER A 52 -27.56 7.39 -30.40
CA SER A 52 -27.31 6.25 -31.26
C SER A 52 -25.81 6.12 -31.60
N GLU A 53 -25.09 5.31 -30.84
CA GLU A 53 -23.75 4.80 -31.17
C GLU A 53 -23.88 3.82 -32.34
N VAL A 54 -24.16 4.36 -33.53
CA VAL A 54 -24.05 3.62 -34.77
C VAL A 54 -22.56 3.54 -35.05
N GLU A 55 -21.97 2.36 -34.95
CA GLU A 55 -20.64 2.10 -35.48
C GLU A 55 -20.67 2.35 -36.99
N LEU A 56 -20.34 3.58 -37.40
CA LEU A 56 -20.26 3.95 -38.82
C LEU A 56 -19.03 3.27 -39.43
N ASP A 57 -19.20 2.77 -40.66
CA ASP A 57 -18.08 2.21 -41.43
C ASP A 57 -16.95 3.26 -41.54
N PRO A 58 -15.68 2.93 -41.26
CA PRO A 58 -14.56 3.87 -41.35
C PRO A 58 -14.44 4.59 -42.70
N ALA A 59 -14.98 4.04 -43.80
CA ALA A 59 -15.05 4.78 -45.07
C ALA A 59 -16.06 5.94 -44.98
N VAL A 60 -17.26 5.69 -44.45
CA VAL A 60 -18.32 6.70 -44.26
C VAL A 60 -17.89 7.77 -43.25
N GLU A 61 -17.20 7.38 -42.18
CA GLU A 61 -16.69 8.29 -41.16
C GLU A 61 -15.62 9.25 -41.73
N ARG A 62 -14.74 8.78 -42.63
CA ARG A 62 -13.78 9.64 -43.33
C ARG A 62 -14.46 10.68 -44.21
N ASP A 63 -15.48 10.26 -44.96
CA ASP A 63 -16.27 11.17 -45.79
C ASP A 63 -17.04 12.18 -44.94
N PHE A 64 -17.55 11.77 -43.78
CA PHE A 64 -18.14 12.66 -42.79
C PHE A 64 -17.17 13.74 -42.30
N TYR A 65 -15.94 13.39 -41.91
CA TYR A 65 -14.96 14.41 -41.50
C TYR A 65 -14.55 15.33 -42.66
N ARG A 66 -14.47 14.80 -43.88
CA ARG A 66 -14.19 15.60 -45.08
C ARG A 66 -15.28 16.63 -45.32
N THR A 67 -16.56 16.24 -45.27
CA THR A 67 -17.69 17.15 -45.46
C THR A 67 -17.79 18.19 -44.37
N LEU A 68 -17.58 17.80 -43.10
CA LEU A 68 -17.52 18.74 -41.98
C LEU A 68 -16.46 19.82 -42.17
N SER A 69 -15.29 19.46 -42.70
CA SER A 69 -14.21 20.42 -42.94
C SER A 69 -14.58 21.46 -44.00
N LEU A 70 -15.23 21.04 -45.09
CA LEU A 70 -15.73 21.94 -46.14
C LEU A 70 -16.81 22.88 -45.57
N LEU A 71 -17.68 22.33 -44.72
CA LEU A 71 -18.79 23.09 -44.13
C LEU A 71 -18.27 24.18 -43.18
N LYS A 72 -17.25 23.85 -42.39
CA LYS A 72 -16.58 24.80 -41.50
C LYS A 72 -15.86 25.91 -42.26
N LYS A 73 -15.29 25.60 -43.44
CA LYS A 73 -14.61 26.57 -44.32
C LYS A 73 -15.55 27.37 -45.21
N ARG A 74 -16.85 27.03 -45.24
CA ARG A 74 -17.88 27.66 -46.10
C ARG A 74 -17.52 27.60 -47.58
N ASP A 75 -16.97 26.47 -48.02
CA ASP A 75 -16.58 26.29 -49.43
C ASP A 75 -17.82 26.32 -50.35
N PRO A 76 -17.78 27.05 -51.49
CA PRO A 76 -18.93 27.23 -52.38
C PRO A 76 -19.43 25.93 -53.00
N LYS A 77 -18.56 24.91 -53.06
CA LYS A 77 -18.83 23.57 -53.57
C LYS A 77 -19.96 22.84 -52.82
N ILE A 78 -20.25 23.22 -51.58
CA ILE A 78 -21.34 22.61 -50.79
C ILE A 78 -22.73 23.00 -51.32
N TYR A 79 -22.82 24.13 -52.02
CA TYR A 79 -24.09 24.64 -52.54
C TYR A 79 -24.35 24.22 -54.00
N GLU A 80 -23.39 23.53 -54.63
CA GLU A 80 -23.54 23.00 -55.97
C GLU A 80 -24.41 21.73 -55.93
N LYS A 81 -25.47 21.69 -56.73
CA LYS A 81 -26.44 20.57 -56.76
C LYS A 81 -25.85 19.26 -57.25
N ASP A 82 -24.72 19.33 -57.96
CA ASP A 82 -24.06 18.19 -58.58
C ASP A 82 -22.96 17.57 -57.69
N ALA A 83 -22.73 18.13 -56.49
CA ALA A 83 -21.69 17.65 -55.59
C ALA A 83 -22.14 16.40 -54.82
N LYS A 84 -21.43 15.28 -55.01
CA LYS A 84 -21.59 14.05 -54.23
C LYS A 84 -20.56 14.00 -53.10
N PHE A 85 -21.03 13.83 -51.88
CA PHE A 85 -20.21 13.90 -50.67
C PHE A 85 -19.99 12.56 -49.98
N TYR A 86 -20.90 11.61 -50.24
CA TYR A 86 -20.83 10.24 -49.75
C TYR A 86 -20.83 9.33 -50.98
N SER A 87 -19.92 8.37 -51.02
CA SER A 87 -19.93 7.32 -52.04
C SER A 87 -21.01 6.28 -51.69
N GLU A 88 -21.98 6.06 -52.59
CA GLU A 88 -23.01 5.02 -52.44
C GLU A 88 -22.43 3.60 -52.59
N ASP A 89 -21.23 3.48 -53.19
CA ASP A 89 -20.48 2.23 -53.30
C ASP A 89 -19.27 2.25 -52.34
N ALA A 90 -19.49 1.90 -51.08
CA ALA A 90 -18.43 1.68 -50.08
C ALA A 90 -17.61 0.39 -50.39
N SER A 91 -17.30 0.13 -51.66
CA SER A 91 -16.68 -1.13 -52.10
C SER A 91 -15.56 -0.98 -53.13
N GLN A 92 -15.27 0.23 -53.64
CA GLN A 92 -14.20 0.43 -54.61
C GLN A 92 -13.46 1.76 -54.35
N ASP A 93 -12.41 1.69 -53.55
CA ASP A 93 -11.05 2.17 -53.89
C ASP A 93 -10.20 2.25 -52.62
N GLU A 94 -9.68 1.10 -52.22
CA GLU A 94 -8.59 0.98 -51.26
C GLU A 94 -7.26 1.09 -52.01
N GLU A 95 -6.87 2.30 -52.41
CA GLU A 95 -5.46 2.63 -52.64
C GLU A 95 -4.96 3.50 -51.49
N THR A 96 -4.71 2.86 -50.34
CA THR A 96 -3.81 3.41 -49.32
C THR A 96 -2.54 2.54 -49.23
N PRO A 97 -1.34 3.16 -49.17
CA PRO A 97 -0.08 2.42 -49.22
C PRO A 97 0.11 1.57 -47.98
N SER A 98 0.36 0.28 -48.20
CA SER A 98 0.54 -0.74 -47.18
C SER A 98 1.62 -0.39 -46.16
N THR A 99 1.23 0.11 -44.99
CA THR A 99 2.13 0.11 -43.82
C THR A 99 2.03 -1.25 -43.14
N SER A 100 3.03 -2.09 -43.44
CA SER A 100 3.44 -3.28 -42.69
C SER A 100 2.33 -4.27 -42.30
N LYS A 101 2.26 -5.37 -43.04
CA LYS A 101 1.70 -6.63 -42.56
C LYS A 101 2.39 -7.02 -41.25
N GLN A 102 1.82 -6.65 -40.10
CA GLN A 102 2.09 -7.40 -38.89
C GLN A 102 1.54 -8.80 -39.17
N ALA A 103 2.45 -9.77 -39.28
CA ALA A 103 2.10 -11.15 -39.53
C ALA A 103 0.99 -11.53 -38.55
N ARG A 104 -0.13 -12.05 -39.07
CA ARG A 104 -1.26 -12.49 -38.25
C ARG A 104 -0.71 -13.43 -37.18
N VAL A 105 -0.60 -12.93 -35.96
CA VAL A 105 -0.11 -13.71 -34.82
C VAL A 105 -1.14 -14.82 -34.65
N LYS A 106 -0.69 -16.07 -34.71
CA LYS A 106 -1.58 -17.22 -34.49
C LYS A 106 -2.25 -17.02 -33.13
N PRO A 107 -3.57 -17.24 -33.02
CA PRO A 107 -4.23 -17.18 -31.72
C PRO A 107 -3.50 -18.15 -30.78
N MET A 108 -2.97 -17.62 -29.67
CA MET A 108 -2.34 -18.45 -28.65
C MET A 108 -3.42 -19.01 -27.75
N TYR A 109 -3.35 -20.30 -27.46
CA TYR A 109 -4.18 -20.91 -26.43
C TYR A 109 -3.52 -20.75 -25.06
N LEU A 110 -4.30 -20.89 -23.98
CA LEU A 110 -3.79 -20.79 -22.61
C LEU A 110 -2.57 -21.72 -22.36
N LYS A 111 -2.63 -22.95 -22.86
CA LYS A 111 -1.52 -23.93 -22.81
C LYS A 111 -0.27 -23.49 -23.57
N ASP A 112 -0.43 -22.66 -24.59
CA ASP A 112 0.70 -22.13 -25.36
C ASP A 112 1.36 -20.99 -24.61
N TYR A 113 0.58 -20.17 -23.91
CA TYR A 113 1.10 -19.14 -23.00
C TYR A 113 1.85 -19.77 -21.82
N GLU A 114 1.28 -20.76 -21.14
CA GLU A 114 1.96 -21.48 -20.04
C GLU A 114 3.29 -22.08 -20.51
N ARG A 115 3.31 -22.76 -21.66
CA ARG A 115 4.55 -23.31 -22.24
C ARG A 115 5.56 -22.22 -22.57
N LYS A 116 5.10 -21.07 -23.08
CA LYS A 116 5.94 -19.92 -23.39
C LYS A 116 6.55 -19.31 -22.12
N VAL A 117 5.77 -19.17 -21.05
CA VAL A 117 6.24 -18.69 -19.74
C VAL A 117 7.28 -19.64 -19.16
N ILE A 118 7.09 -20.96 -19.27
CA ILE A 118 8.08 -21.94 -18.77
C ILE A 118 9.38 -21.88 -19.58
N LEU A 119 9.29 -21.77 -20.91
CA LEU A 119 10.47 -21.79 -21.79
C LEU A 119 11.25 -20.47 -21.81
N GLU A 120 10.54 -19.33 -21.83
CA GLU A 120 11.16 -18.01 -22.00
C GLU A 120 11.38 -17.28 -20.68
N LYS A 121 10.50 -17.48 -19.69
CA LYS A 121 10.53 -16.78 -18.39
C LYS A 121 10.87 -17.68 -17.20
N GLU A 122 11.40 -18.88 -17.48
CA GLU A 122 11.75 -19.88 -16.46
C GLU A 122 10.60 -20.25 -15.50
N GLY A 123 9.34 -20.01 -15.92
CA GLY A 123 8.15 -20.24 -15.10
C GLY A 123 7.73 -19.06 -14.22
N LYS A 124 8.35 -17.89 -14.35
CA LYS A 124 7.96 -16.66 -13.64
C LYS A 124 6.92 -15.87 -14.43
N TYR A 125 5.80 -15.53 -13.78
CA TYR A 125 4.79 -14.67 -14.38
C TYR A 125 5.17 -13.19 -14.15
N GLU A 126 4.68 -12.30 -15.02
CA GLU A 126 5.01 -10.86 -14.95
C GLU A 126 4.54 -10.22 -13.63
N ASP A 127 3.54 -10.80 -12.96
CA ASP A 127 3.05 -10.36 -11.64
C ASP A 127 3.98 -10.79 -10.48
N ASP A 128 4.86 -11.78 -10.71
CA ASP A 128 5.82 -12.27 -9.71
C ASP A 128 7.15 -11.50 -9.74
N GLU A 129 7.46 -10.78 -10.83
CA GLU A 129 8.74 -10.07 -11.00
C GLU A 129 8.90 -8.91 -9.99
N ASP A 130 7.82 -8.22 -9.64
CA ASP A 130 7.83 -7.14 -8.63
C ASP A 130 7.60 -7.64 -7.20
N SER A 131 7.12 -8.88 -7.02
CA SER A 131 6.74 -9.42 -5.71
C SER A 131 7.90 -10.08 -4.97
N ASP A 132 8.69 -10.91 -5.67
CA ASP A 132 9.72 -11.74 -5.03
C ASP A 132 10.88 -10.91 -4.43
N ASP A 133 11.36 -9.89 -5.15
CA ASP A 133 12.48 -9.07 -4.69
C ASP A 133 12.07 -8.12 -3.54
N GLU A 134 10.86 -7.55 -3.59
CA GLU A 134 10.32 -6.75 -2.49
C GLU A 134 10.01 -7.61 -1.25
N GLU A 135 9.49 -8.83 -1.43
CA GLU A 135 9.19 -9.73 -0.32
C GLU A 135 10.47 -10.27 0.33
N ALA A 136 11.49 -10.59 -0.47
CA ALA A 136 12.82 -10.94 0.02
C ALA A 136 13.47 -9.79 0.80
N ALA A 137 13.34 -8.55 0.31
CA ALA A 137 13.83 -7.35 1.01
C ALA A 137 13.12 -7.13 2.36
N LYS A 138 11.79 -7.23 2.40
CA LYS A 138 10.99 -7.12 3.64
C LYS A 138 11.33 -8.22 4.64
N ARG A 139 11.57 -9.45 4.17
CA ARG A 139 11.99 -10.57 5.02
C ARG A 139 13.38 -10.35 5.61
N ARG A 140 14.30 -9.77 4.83
CA ARG A 140 15.65 -9.42 5.29
C ARG A 140 15.63 -8.25 6.29
N GLU A 141 14.79 -7.25 6.07
CA GLU A 141 14.59 -6.13 7.00
C GLU A 141 14.01 -6.61 8.35
N ARG A 142 13.02 -7.51 8.32
CA ARG A 142 12.47 -8.14 9.54
C ARG A 142 13.48 -9.05 10.25
N ALA A 143 14.36 -9.72 9.51
CA ALA A 143 15.43 -10.52 10.12
C ALA A 143 16.55 -9.65 10.72
N ALA A 144 16.70 -8.40 10.26
CA ALA A 144 17.66 -7.44 10.77
C ALA A 144 17.14 -6.62 11.97
N SER A 145 15.84 -6.63 12.25
CA SER A 145 15.31 -5.98 13.46
C SER A 145 15.78 -6.71 14.72
N PRO A 146 16.15 -5.99 15.79
CA PRO A 146 16.55 -6.60 17.06
C PRO A 146 15.48 -7.56 17.59
N SER A 147 15.92 -8.66 18.21
CA SER A 147 15.00 -9.53 18.94
C SER A 147 14.44 -8.80 20.15
N TYR A 148 13.22 -9.13 20.57
CA TYR A 148 12.62 -8.64 21.83
C TYR A 148 13.57 -8.69 23.03
N ILE A 149 14.41 -9.73 23.13
CA ILE A 149 15.40 -9.86 24.21
C ILE A 149 16.54 -8.83 24.07
N GLN A 150 16.95 -8.51 22.84
CA GLN A 150 17.94 -7.47 22.56
C GLN A 150 17.35 -6.09 22.88
N GLU A 151 16.12 -5.80 22.45
CA GLU A 151 15.41 -4.56 22.78
C GLU A 151 15.29 -4.37 24.31
N GLN A 152 14.92 -5.43 25.04
CA GLN A 152 14.87 -5.36 26.51
C GLN A 152 16.23 -5.09 27.16
N LYS A 153 17.33 -5.60 26.58
CA LYS A 153 18.68 -5.32 27.08
C LYS A 153 19.06 -3.87 26.82
N GLU A 154 18.81 -3.36 25.61
CA GLU A 154 19.05 -1.96 25.25
C GLU A 154 18.27 -0.99 26.15
N ILE A 155 16.99 -1.30 26.44
CA ILE A 155 16.17 -0.51 27.38
C ILE A 155 16.77 -0.55 28.79
N LYS A 156 17.23 -1.71 29.27
CA LYS A 156 17.84 -1.83 30.61
C LYS A 156 19.18 -1.10 30.68
N GLU A 157 19.96 -1.12 29.61
CA GLU A 157 21.25 -0.44 29.52
C GLU A 157 21.08 1.08 29.44
N SER A 158 20.16 1.58 28.62
CA SER A 158 19.83 3.01 28.56
C SER A 158 19.30 3.53 29.89
N PHE A 159 18.44 2.74 30.56
CA PHE A 159 17.95 3.07 31.91
C PHE A 159 19.08 3.06 32.95
N ARG A 160 20.04 2.13 32.86
CA ARG A 160 21.20 2.08 33.77
C ARG A 160 22.12 3.28 33.57
N LYS A 161 22.40 3.66 32.32
CA LYS A 161 23.20 4.86 31.99
C LYS A 161 22.55 6.11 32.55
N LEU A 162 21.25 6.29 32.32
CA LEU A 162 20.49 7.43 32.85
C LEU A 162 20.59 7.56 34.38
N VAL A 163 20.59 6.45 35.12
CA VAL A 163 20.75 6.45 36.58
C VAL A 163 22.18 6.72 37.01
N GLN A 164 23.18 6.23 36.28
CA GLN A 164 24.60 6.46 36.59
C GLN A 164 25.03 7.90 36.31
N ASP A 165 24.57 8.48 35.19
CA ASP A 165 24.83 9.87 34.82
C ASP A 165 24.24 10.84 35.86
N SER A 166 23.18 10.43 36.59
CA SER A 166 22.60 11.21 37.68
C SER A 166 23.42 11.22 38.99
N ASP A 167 24.44 10.36 39.12
CA ASP A 167 25.26 10.21 40.33
C ASP A 167 26.63 10.91 40.22
N ASP A 168 27.08 11.29 38.99
CA ASP A 168 28.45 11.77 38.73
C ASP A 168 28.59 13.26 38.35
N GLU A 169 27.50 13.99 38.07
CA GLU A 169 27.58 15.39 37.61
C GLU A 169 26.67 16.33 38.43
N GLY A 170 27.32 17.16 39.26
CA GLY A 170 26.69 18.33 39.86
C GLY A 170 26.67 19.50 38.88
N GLY A 171 25.54 19.71 38.19
CA GLY A 171 25.23 20.99 37.54
C GLY A 171 24.71 20.90 36.11
N GLU A 172 23.43 21.26 35.95
CA GLU A 172 22.76 21.83 34.76
C GLU A 172 22.86 21.10 33.39
N GLU A 173 21.78 20.41 33.00
CA GLU A 173 20.89 20.87 31.92
C GLU A 173 19.65 19.95 31.82
N GLY A 174 18.48 20.56 31.65
CA GLY A 174 17.19 19.90 31.72
C GLY A 174 16.92 18.92 30.58
N GLY A 175 16.33 17.77 30.92
CA GLY A 175 15.71 16.90 29.93
C GLY A 175 15.25 15.54 30.43
N ALA A 176 15.97 14.89 31.35
CA ALA A 176 15.65 13.50 31.76
C ALA A 176 15.72 13.22 33.27
N SER A 177 16.44 14.02 34.05
CA SER A 177 16.59 13.85 35.50
C SER A 177 15.34 14.22 36.32
N GLU A 178 14.38 14.94 35.72
CA GLU A 178 13.17 15.43 36.41
C GLU A 178 12.03 14.39 36.45
N LEU A 179 12.06 13.38 35.57
CA LEU A 179 11.02 12.34 35.53
C LEU A 179 11.19 11.29 36.64
N LEU A 180 12.41 11.05 37.12
CA LEU A 180 12.73 10.00 38.10
C LEU A 180 13.71 10.50 39.17
N THR A 181 13.18 10.91 40.33
CA THR A 181 14.01 11.29 41.49
C THR A 181 14.25 10.10 42.42
N ARG A 182 15.51 9.87 42.83
CA ARG A 182 15.85 8.83 43.82
C ARG A 182 15.19 9.15 45.18
N ARG A 183 14.25 8.30 45.62
CA ARG A 183 13.64 8.44 46.95
C ARG A 183 14.67 8.10 48.04
N ILE A 184 15.01 9.09 48.88
CA ILE A 184 15.85 8.89 50.06
C ILE A 184 15.00 8.24 51.16
N LYS A 185 15.45 7.11 51.69
CA LYS A 185 14.75 6.41 52.78
C LYS A 185 14.89 7.19 54.09
N THR A 186 13.76 7.46 54.73
CA THR A 186 13.72 8.10 56.06
C THR A 186 14.25 7.15 57.14
N GLN A 187 14.76 7.70 58.25
CA GLN A 187 15.29 6.90 59.36
C GLN A 187 14.22 5.93 59.91
N ALA A 188 12.96 6.35 59.98
CA ALA A 188 11.83 5.52 60.40
C ALA A 188 11.62 4.28 59.50
N GLU A 189 11.82 4.43 58.19
CA GLU A 189 11.68 3.34 57.22
C GLU A 189 12.86 2.36 57.28
N LYS A 190 14.07 2.85 57.56
CA LYS A 190 15.25 2.02 57.83
C LYS A 190 15.05 1.17 59.09
N VAL A 191 14.59 1.79 60.19
CA VAL A 191 14.27 1.10 61.45
C VAL A 191 13.18 0.05 61.24
N ARG A 192 12.11 0.38 60.49
CA ARG A 192 11.03 -0.56 60.16
C ARG A 192 11.53 -1.75 59.33
N LYS A 193 12.43 -1.51 58.37
CA LYS A 193 13.02 -2.59 57.56
C LYS A 193 13.93 -3.48 58.41
N LEU A 194 14.76 -2.89 59.27
CA LEU A 194 15.61 -3.60 60.24
C LEU A 194 14.76 -4.42 61.21
N SER A 195 13.63 -3.89 61.69
CA SER A 195 12.72 -4.62 62.60
C SER A 195 11.97 -5.75 61.89
N LEU A 196 11.62 -5.59 60.61
CA LEU A 196 11.03 -6.65 59.78
C LEU A 196 12.05 -7.76 59.47
N LEU A 197 13.30 -7.40 59.21
CA LEU A 197 14.40 -8.35 59.02
C LEU A 197 14.70 -9.09 60.32
N SER A 198 14.83 -8.38 61.45
CA SER A 198 15.04 -9.02 62.76
C SER A 198 13.84 -9.86 63.17
N GLY A 199 12.62 -9.37 62.94
CA GLY A 199 11.35 -10.06 63.17
C GLY A 199 11.23 -11.35 62.35
N GLY A 200 11.65 -11.29 61.07
CA GLY A 200 11.73 -12.45 60.18
C GLY A 200 12.78 -13.46 60.61
N LEU A 201 13.96 -13.02 61.04
CA LEU A 201 14.98 -13.91 61.61
C LEU A 201 14.50 -14.55 62.93
N THR A 202 13.79 -13.82 63.78
CA THR A 202 13.21 -14.37 65.01
C THR A 202 12.04 -15.32 64.73
N PHE A 203 11.23 -15.06 63.70
CA PHE A 203 10.13 -15.94 63.27
C PHE A 203 10.64 -17.24 62.63
N CYS A 204 11.68 -17.15 61.79
CA CYS A 204 12.38 -18.33 61.27
C CYS A 204 13.07 -19.14 62.38
N ARG A 205 13.69 -18.47 63.37
CA ARG A 205 14.28 -19.17 64.53
C ARG A 205 13.20 -19.86 65.38
N TRP A 206 12.08 -19.18 65.65
CA TRP A 206 10.95 -19.75 66.38
C TRP A 206 10.36 -20.98 65.67
N ILE A 207 10.15 -20.93 64.34
CA ILE A 207 9.68 -22.08 63.55
C ILE A 207 10.65 -23.26 63.60
N THR A 208 11.97 -23.02 63.60
CA THR A 208 12.96 -24.11 63.72
C THR A 208 13.08 -24.67 65.13
N GLU A 209 12.71 -23.90 66.15
CA GLU A 209 12.85 -24.25 67.57
C GLU A 209 11.55 -24.87 68.13
N THR A 210 10.40 -24.62 67.49
CA THR A 210 9.13 -25.31 67.73
C THR A 210 8.91 -26.46 66.74
N ARG A 211 9.88 -27.36 66.58
CA ARG A 211 9.63 -28.66 65.98
C ARG A 211 9.18 -29.61 67.09
N PHE A 212 7.87 -29.84 67.13
CA PHE A 212 7.11 -30.76 67.96
C PHE A 212 7.93 -31.94 68.55
N PRO A 213 7.89 -32.19 69.87
CA PRO A 213 8.32 -33.47 70.41
C PRO A 213 7.38 -34.54 69.84
N VAL A 214 7.97 -35.44 69.04
CA VAL A 214 7.32 -36.66 68.57
C VAL A 214 7.01 -37.51 69.81
N PHE A 215 5.72 -37.77 70.06
CA PHE A 215 5.23 -38.85 70.91
C PHE A 215 4.80 -40.00 70.00
#